data_AF-A0A6C0GCZ8-F1
#
_entry.id   AF-A0A6C0GCZ8-F1
#
_cell.length_a   1.000
_cell.length_b   1.000
_cell.length_c   1.000
_cell.angle_alpha   90.00
_cell.angle_beta   90.00
_cell.angle_gamma   90.00
#
_symmetry.space_group_name_H-M   'P 1'
#
loop_
_entity.id
_entity.type
_entity.pdbx_description
1 polymer ?
#
loop_
_entity_poly.entity_id
_entity_poly.type
_entity_poly.pdbx_seq_one_letter_code
_entity_poly.pdbx_strand_id
1 'polypeptide(L)'
;MKHVLSLLLFALLLMPAWMQAQQITNIQASLDPFDRTIDITYDMTARQGKYDKYTVDLYFSQDGGITLKGPLKYIDGDLGEGIRPGKGKIATWDCLEEYPSFDGKNVTFKLVANIDVKFREDRLLKLGGADKALLSLLLPGLGDYKVREGKGYWAIGAVAVGMMGTGIAFKIGANKKYKQYKASETLTDVQNNYTAANNQRRNYIYLTRAAAAIWLTDIALVAIRGTRNQQIQRKIRSKRTQTGFQFHYDPVFQSTSIGFQYKF
;
A
#
# COMPACT_ATOMS: atom_id res chain seq x y z
N MET A 1 37.08 -3.95 14.93
CA MET A 1 36.29 -2.72 14.64
C MET A 1 36.44 -2.23 13.19
N LYS A 2 37.65 -2.19 12.60
CA LYS A 2 37.86 -1.75 11.19
C LYS A 2 37.11 -2.58 10.14
N HIS A 3 36.95 -3.90 10.35
CA HIS A 3 36.21 -4.78 9.43
C HIS A 3 34.68 -4.63 9.52
N VAL A 4 34.14 -4.26 10.68
CA VAL A 4 32.70 -3.99 10.87
C VAL A 4 32.31 -2.66 10.23
N LEU A 5 33.20 -1.66 10.30
CA LEU A 5 33.03 -0.37 9.64
C LEU A 5 33.07 -0.49 8.10
N SER A 6 33.91 -1.39 7.56
CA SER A 6 34.02 -1.66 6.13
C SER A 6 32.79 -2.38 5.56
N LEU A 7 32.20 -3.32 6.32
CA LEU A 7 30.94 -4.00 5.96
C LEU A 7 29.73 -3.05 5.94
N LEU A 8 29.69 -2.08 6.84
CA LEU A 8 28.66 -1.03 6.87
C LEU A 8 28.79 -0.04 5.70
N LEU A 9 30.02 0.26 5.25
CA LEU A 9 30.26 1.13 4.10
C LEU A 9 29.90 0.45 2.77
N PHE A 10 30.11 -0.87 2.66
CA PHE A 10 29.76 -1.64 1.46
C PHE A 10 28.24 -1.85 1.32
N ALA A 11 27.51 -1.98 2.43
CA ALA A 11 26.06 -2.07 2.43
C ALA A 11 25.36 -0.75 2.00
N LEU A 12 26.01 0.40 2.19
CA LEU A 12 25.47 1.70 1.78
C LEU A 12 25.62 1.97 0.26
N LEU A 13 26.62 1.34 -0.39
CA LEU A 13 26.89 1.47 -1.83
C LEU A 13 26.01 0.56 -2.71
N LEU A 14 25.27 -0.37 -2.11
CA LEU A 14 24.31 -1.25 -2.79
C LEU A 14 22.86 -0.77 -2.69
N MET A 15 22.62 0.49 -2.30
CA MET A 15 21.35 1.14 -2.61
C MET A 15 21.46 1.73 -4.02
N PRO A 16 21.05 1.02 -5.10
CA PRO A 16 20.67 1.77 -6.28
C PRO A 16 19.62 2.76 -5.80
N ALA A 17 19.78 4.03 -6.15
CA ALA A 17 18.70 4.99 -6.02
C ALA A 17 17.55 4.39 -6.83
N TRP A 18 16.55 3.82 -6.16
CA TRP A 18 15.28 3.45 -6.78
C TRP A 18 14.55 4.76 -7.09
N MET A 19 15.12 5.57 -7.98
CA MET A 19 14.42 6.63 -8.68
C MET A 19 13.56 5.94 -9.73
N GLN A 20 12.48 5.31 -9.27
CA GLN A 20 11.40 4.89 -10.13
C GLN A 20 10.66 6.16 -10.57
N ALA A 21 11.17 6.78 -11.63
CA ALA A 21 10.60 7.99 -12.21
C ALA A 21 9.64 7.70 -13.38
N GLN A 22 9.23 6.45 -13.59
CA GLN A 22 8.28 6.12 -14.66
C GLN A 22 7.19 5.16 -14.19
N GLN A 23 5.94 5.57 -14.41
CA GLN A 23 4.73 4.88 -13.96
C GLN A 23 4.18 3.92 -15.02
N ILE A 24 4.56 4.13 -16.29
CA ILE A 24 4.12 3.38 -17.46
C ILE A 24 5.34 2.82 -18.18
N THR A 25 5.30 1.55 -18.55
CA THR A 25 6.37 0.80 -19.21
C THR A 25 5.79 -0.14 -20.26
N ASN A 26 6.64 -0.77 -21.09
CA ASN A 26 6.24 -1.78 -22.08
C ASN A 26 5.15 -1.30 -23.04
N ILE A 27 5.25 -0.04 -23.49
CA ILE A 27 4.29 0.52 -24.45
C ILE A 27 4.54 -0.12 -25.82
N GLN A 28 3.49 -0.70 -26.40
CA GLN A 28 3.51 -1.24 -27.76
C GLN A 28 2.26 -0.74 -28.48
N ALA A 29 2.37 -0.49 -29.78
CA ALA A 29 1.25 -0.08 -30.62
C ALA A 29 1.13 -1.02 -31.82
N SER A 30 -0.08 -1.46 -32.11
CA SER A 30 -0.42 -2.28 -33.28
C SER A 30 -1.64 -1.72 -33.98
N LEU A 31 -1.60 -1.66 -35.30
CA LEU A 31 -2.75 -1.28 -36.12
C LEU A 31 -3.69 -2.49 -36.25
N ASP A 32 -4.98 -2.29 -35.98
CA ASP A 32 -6.01 -3.24 -36.38
C ASP A 32 -6.41 -2.96 -37.85
N PRO A 33 -6.10 -3.85 -38.80
CA PRO A 33 -6.36 -3.63 -40.21
C PRO A 33 -7.86 -3.73 -40.58
N PHE A 34 -8.69 -4.32 -39.72
CA PHE A 34 -10.13 -4.48 -39.97
C PHE A 34 -10.93 -3.29 -39.46
N ASP A 35 -10.61 -2.83 -38.24
CA ASP A 35 -11.36 -1.77 -37.56
C ASP A 35 -10.73 -0.38 -37.75
N ARG A 36 -9.56 -0.28 -38.40
CA ARG A 36 -8.81 0.98 -38.63
C ARG A 36 -8.46 1.74 -37.35
N THR A 37 -8.41 1.02 -36.23
CA THR A 37 -8.01 1.53 -34.93
C THR A 37 -6.56 1.18 -34.64
N ILE A 38 -5.95 1.89 -33.69
CA ILE A 38 -4.63 1.54 -33.17
C ILE A 38 -4.82 1.05 -31.74
N ASP A 39 -4.36 -0.17 -31.47
CA ASP A 39 -4.30 -0.74 -30.14
C ASP A 39 -2.96 -0.41 -29.49
N ILE A 40 -3.02 0.26 -28.34
CA ILE A 40 -1.87 0.60 -27.53
C ILE A 40 -1.91 -0.26 -26.27
N THR A 41 -0.94 -1.15 -26.13
CA THR A 41 -0.76 -1.97 -24.92
C THR A 41 0.32 -1.39 -24.03
N TYR A 42 0.12 -1.46 -22.71
CA TYR A 42 1.09 -0.93 -21.74
C TYR A 42 0.98 -1.59 -20.35
N ASP A 43 2.05 -1.47 -19.57
CA ASP A 43 2.09 -1.84 -18.16
C ASP A 43 2.13 -0.58 -17.28
N MET A 44 1.39 -0.57 -16.18
CA MET A 44 1.38 0.53 -15.21
C MET A 44 1.68 0.04 -13.79
N THR A 45 2.62 0.70 -13.11
CA THR A 45 2.99 0.39 -11.72
C THR A 45 2.56 1.50 -10.75
N ALA A 46 2.30 1.13 -9.48
CA ALA A 46 1.89 2.07 -8.46
C ALA A 46 3.11 2.78 -7.84
N ARG A 47 3.17 4.12 -7.92
CA ARG A 47 4.29 4.89 -7.36
C ARG A 47 4.20 5.11 -5.84
N GLN A 48 2.98 5.25 -5.32
CA GLN A 48 2.76 5.76 -3.95
C GLN A 48 1.68 5.01 -3.17
N GLY A 49 0.81 4.25 -3.83
CA GLY A 49 -0.21 3.45 -3.16
C GLY A 49 -0.78 2.39 -4.08
N LYS A 50 -0.78 1.13 -3.62
CA LYS A 50 -1.31 -0.02 -4.37
C LYS A 50 -2.76 0.17 -4.84
N TYR A 51 -3.53 0.98 -4.11
CA TYR A 51 -4.95 1.19 -4.34
C TYR A 51 -5.27 2.52 -5.02
N ASP A 52 -4.24 3.28 -5.42
CA ASP A 52 -4.43 4.54 -6.13
C ASP A 52 -5.06 4.32 -7.51
N LYS A 53 -5.80 5.33 -7.93
CA LYS A 53 -6.38 5.45 -9.26
C LYS A 53 -5.71 6.60 -9.99
N TYR A 54 -5.66 6.49 -11.30
CA TYR A 54 -5.00 7.45 -12.16
C TYR A 54 -5.93 7.87 -13.29
N THR A 55 -5.76 9.11 -13.72
CA THR A 55 -6.19 9.57 -15.03
C THR A 55 -5.05 9.32 -16.00
N VAL A 56 -5.29 8.52 -17.04
CA VAL A 56 -4.30 8.20 -18.06
C VAL A 56 -4.67 8.96 -19.33
N ASP A 57 -3.73 9.73 -19.84
CA ASP A 57 -3.87 10.51 -21.06
C ASP A 57 -2.93 9.97 -22.13
N LEU A 58 -3.43 9.80 -23.36
CA LEU A 58 -2.62 9.43 -24.52
C LEU A 58 -2.33 10.66 -25.38
N TYR A 59 -1.09 10.76 -25.83
CA TYR A 59 -0.61 11.72 -26.80
C TYR A 59 0.09 10.96 -27.93
N PHE A 60 0.07 11.52 -29.13
CA PHE A 60 0.80 11.00 -30.28
C PHE A 60 1.62 12.08 -30.97
N SER A 61 2.56 11.67 -31.82
CA SER A 61 3.39 12.52 -32.68
C SER A 61 3.46 11.88 -34.06
N GLN A 62 3.65 12.67 -35.12
CA GLN A 62 3.95 12.21 -36.50
C GLN A 62 5.33 12.72 -36.99
N ASP A 63 6.12 13.31 -36.10
CA ASP A 63 7.43 13.90 -36.38
C ASP A 63 8.54 13.27 -35.51
N GLY A 64 8.37 12.00 -35.14
CA GLY A 64 9.37 11.26 -34.34
C GLY A 64 9.46 11.72 -32.88
N GLY A 65 8.39 12.33 -32.34
CA GLY A 65 8.29 12.77 -30.95
C GLY A 65 8.66 14.23 -30.69
N ILE A 66 8.88 15.04 -31.73
CA ILE A 66 9.24 16.46 -31.60
C ILE A 66 8.02 17.28 -31.14
N THR A 67 6.86 17.07 -31.77
CA THR A 67 5.59 17.66 -31.37
C THR A 67 4.61 16.58 -30.93
N LEU A 68 3.99 16.82 -29.76
CA LEU A 68 2.96 15.93 -29.20
C LEU A 68 1.59 16.55 -29.38
N LYS A 69 0.67 15.79 -29.97
CA LYS A 69 -0.74 16.09 -30.14
C LYS A 69 -1.55 15.28 -29.13
N GLY A 70 -2.53 15.92 -28.49
CA GLY A 70 -3.39 15.31 -27.47
C GLY A 70 -3.75 16.30 -26.34
N PRO A 71 -4.38 15.84 -25.25
CA PRO A 71 -4.78 14.45 -25.01
C PRO A 71 -5.87 14.00 -25.99
N LEU A 72 -5.75 12.76 -26.46
CA LEU A 72 -6.70 12.15 -27.39
C LEU A 72 -8.03 11.80 -26.69
N LYS A 73 -9.13 11.85 -27.44
CA LYS A 73 -10.51 11.76 -26.94
C LYS A 73 -11.29 10.57 -27.51
N TYR A 74 -11.08 10.20 -28.78
CA TYR A 74 -11.75 9.06 -29.42
C TYR A 74 -11.01 7.76 -29.09
N ILE A 75 -10.99 7.40 -27.81
CA ILE A 75 -10.30 6.21 -27.28
C ILE A 75 -11.27 5.38 -26.46
N ASP A 76 -11.20 4.07 -26.61
CA ASP A 76 -11.82 3.09 -25.73
C ASP A 76 -10.77 2.30 -24.92
N GLY A 77 -11.20 1.67 -23.82
CA GLY A 77 -10.38 0.78 -23.00
C GLY A 77 -9.78 1.42 -21.74
N ASP A 78 -8.58 0.98 -21.36
CA ASP A 78 -7.84 1.39 -20.16
C ASP A 78 -7.24 2.81 -20.31
N LEU A 79 -8.08 3.81 -20.57
CA LEU A 79 -7.67 5.21 -20.64
C LEU A 79 -8.67 6.13 -19.94
N GLY A 80 -8.28 7.38 -19.65
CA GLY A 80 -9.11 8.33 -18.92
C GLY A 80 -9.09 8.10 -17.42
N GLU A 81 -10.18 8.41 -16.73
CA GLU A 81 -10.23 8.43 -15.26
C GLU A 81 -10.37 7.03 -14.63
N GLY A 82 -9.83 6.90 -13.42
CA GLY A 82 -10.12 5.76 -12.56
C GLY A 82 -9.30 4.50 -12.83
N ILE A 83 -8.28 4.59 -13.68
CA ILE A 83 -7.42 3.48 -14.09
C ILE A 83 -6.55 3.03 -12.92
N ARG A 84 -6.52 1.72 -12.66
CA ARG A 84 -5.69 1.11 -11.61
C ARG A 84 -4.39 0.55 -12.19
N PRO A 85 -3.29 0.57 -11.43
CA PRO A 85 -2.05 -0.11 -11.82
C PRO A 85 -2.27 -1.59 -12.14
N GLY A 86 -1.55 -2.11 -13.12
CA GLY A 86 -1.70 -3.46 -13.66
C GLY A 86 -0.87 -3.65 -14.92
N LYS A 87 -0.76 -4.91 -15.36
CA LYS A 87 -0.07 -5.26 -16.61
C LYS A 87 -1.06 -5.53 -17.73
N GLY A 88 -0.59 -5.41 -18.98
CA GLY A 88 -1.35 -5.76 -20.17
C GLY A 88 -2.59 -4.90 -20.36
N LYS A 89 -2.50 -3.62 -20.02
CA LYS A 89 -3.56 -2.64 -20.26
C LYS A 89 -3.68 -2.36 -21.74
N ILE A 90 -4.89 -2.09 -22.22
CA ILE A 90 -5.17 -1.87 -23.65
C ILE A 90 -5.99 -0.59 -23.82
N ALA A 91 -5.54 0.31 -24.67
CA ALA A 91 -6.30 1.48 -25.13
C ALA A 91 -6.40 1.42 -26.65
N THR A 92 -7.62 1.51 -27.18
CA THR A 92 -7.89 1.43 -28.62
C THR A 92 -8.27 2.81 -29.12
N TRP A 93 -7.48 3.35 -30.04
CA TRP A 93 -7.65 4.71 -30.56
C TRP A 93 -8.22 4.69 -31.98
N ASP A 94 -9.33 5.40 -32.19
CA ASP A 94 -9.84 5.71 -33.53
C ASP A 94 -9.08 6.93 -34.09
N CYS A 95 -8.04 6.64 -34.86
CA CYS A 95 -7.11 7.66 -35.34
C CYS A 95 -7.70 8.55 -36.43
N LEU A 96 -8.63 8.04 -37.23
CA LEU A 96 -9.24 8.77 -38.35
C LEU A 96 -10.42 9.62 -37.89
N GLU A 97 -11.16 9.19 -36.88
CA GLU A 97 -12.20 10.02 -36.26
C GLU A 97 -11.59 11.19 -35.48
N GLU A 98 -10.52 10.95 -34.70
CA GLU A 98 -9.82 12.01 -33.97
C GLU A 98 -9.06 12.97 -34.91
N TYR A 99 -8.37 12.41 -35.90
CA TYR A 99 -7.46 13.17 -36.75
C TYR A 99 -7.58 12.70 -38.21
N PRO A 100 -8.52 13.26 -39.00
CA PRO A 100 -8.78 12.81 -40.38
C PRO A 100 -7.59 12.91 -41.34
N SER A 101 -6.56 13.69 -40.99
CA SER A 101 -5.30 13.81 -41.76
C SER A 101 -4.18 12.90 -41.25
N PHE A 102 -4.52 11.89 -40.45
CA PHE A 102 -3.57 10.92 -39.93
C PHE A 102 -3.05 10.04 -41.07
N ASP A 103 -1.72 10.03 -41.26
CA ASP A 103 -1.06 9.35 -42.38
C ASP A 103 -0.24 8.13 -41.95
N GLY A 104 -0.21 7.82 -40.64
CA GLY A 104 0.51 6.71 -40.06
C GLY A 104 2.04 6.80 -40.13
N LYS A 105 2.63 7.92 -40.55
CA LYS A 105 4.08 8.06 -40.71
C LYS A 105 4.74 8.59 -39.45
N ASN A 106 5.89 8.02 -39.10
CA ASN A 106 6.74 8.41 -37.97
C ASN A 106 5.98 8.58 -36.65
N VAL A 107 5.03 7.67 -36.40
CA VAL A 107 4.13 7.78 -35.26
C VAL A 107 4.83 7.38 -33.96
N THR A 108 4.73 8.24 -32.95
CA THR A 108 5.23 7.96 -31.59
C THR A 108 4.13 8.23 -30.58
N PHE A 109 3.96 7.35 -29.60
CA PHE A 109 2.97 7.49 -28.53
C PHE A 109 3.62 7.84 -27.20
N LYS A 110 2.92 8.67 -26.42
CA LYS A 110 3.29 8.99 -25.04
C LYS A 110 2.06 8.89 -24.15
N LEU A 111 2.14 8.05 -23.12
CA LEU A 111 1.14 8.01 -22.07
C LEU A 111 1.61 8.82 -20.85
N VAL A 112 0.68 9.59 -20.28
CA VAL A 112 0.88 10.33 -19.03
C VAL A 112 -0.16 9.87 -18.03
N ALA A 113 0.28 9.33 -16.89
CA ALA A 113 -0.61 8.98 -15.79
C ALA A 113 -0.50 10.00 -14.66
N ASN A 114 -1.61 10.68 -14.40
CA ASN A 114 -1.77 11.62 -13.29
C ASN A 114 -2.58 10.97 -12.19
N ILE A 115 -2.19 11.14 -10.93
CA ILE A 115 -2.94 10.50 -9.86
C ILE A 115 -4.26 11.21 -9.58
N ASP A 116 -5.31 10.44 -9.33
CA ASP A 116 -6.56 10.96 -8.78
C ASP A 116 -6.36 11.29 -7.30
N VAL A 117 -5.98 12.55 -7.06
CA VAL A 117 -5.71 13.10 -5.72
C VAL A 117 -6.97 13.06 -4.85
N LYS A 118 -8.14 13.35 -5.42
CA LYS A 118 -9.40 13.38 -4.67
C LYS A 118 -9.76 11.99 -4.17
N PHE A 119 -9.72 11.00 -5.05
CA PHE A 119 -9.97 9.61 -4.68
C PHE A 119 -8.99 9.13 -3.61
N ARG A 120 -7.69 9.41 -3.76
CA ARG A 120 -6.69 9.08 -2.74
C ARG A 120 -7.02 9.73 -1.39
N GLU A 121 -7.24 11.03 -1.37
CA GLU A 121 -7.52 11.76 -0.13
C GLU A 121 -8.78 11.20 0.56
N ASP A 122 -9.85 10.95 -0.19
CA ASP A 122 -11.10 10.37 0.33
C ASP A 122 -10.90 8.96 0.90
N ARG A 123 -10.01 8.14 0.31
CA ARG A 123 -9.65 6.84 0.89
C ARG A 123 -8.87 6.98 2.20
N LEU A 124 -7.85 7.84 2.23
CA LEU A 124 -7.02 8.05 3.41
C LEU A 124 -7.82 8.63 4.59
N LEU A 125 -8.86 9.41 4.31
CA LEU A 125 -9.81 9.91 5.31
C LEU A 125 -10.68 8.82 5.95
N LYS A 126 -10.86 7.67 5.30
CA LYS A 126 -11.64 6.52 5.83
C LYS A 126 -10.82 5.61 6.75
N LEU A 127 -9.49 5.73 6.75
CA LEU A 127 -8.64 4.93 7.61
C LEU A 127 -8.80 5.32 9.09
N GLY A 128 -8.72 4.33 9.97
CA GLY A 128 -8.83 4.50 11.41
C GLY A 128 -7.62 5.21 12.03
N GLY A 129 -7.86 5.80 13.22
CA GLY A 129 -6.84 6.41 14.05
C GLY A 129 -6.20 5.45 15.06
N ALA A 130 -5.45 6.01 16.00
CA ALA A 130 -4.75 5.25 17.04
C ALA A 130 -5.69 4.57 18.05
N ASP A 131 -6.93 5.06 18.15
CA ASP A 131 -8.01 4.47 18.96
C ASP A 131 -8.31 3.02 18.56
N LYS A 132 -8.00 2.64 17.32
CA LYS A 132 -8.18 1.26 16.84
C LYS A 132 -7.18 0.27 17.46
N ALA A 133 -6.15 0.74 18.16
CA ALA A 133 -5.28 -0.12 18.94
C ALA A 133 -6.03 -0.84 20.08
N LEU A 134 -7.14 -0.28 20.57
CA LEU A 134 -8.02 -0.94 21.54
C LEU A 134 -8.66 -2.21 20.96
N LEU A 135 -8.93 -2.25 19.65
CA LEU A 135 -9.40 -3.46 18.99
C LEU A 135 -8.31 -4.53 18.95
N SER A 136 -7.06 -4.14 18.67
CA SER A 136 -5.89 -5.03 18.73
C SER A 136 -5.57 -5.51 20.14
N LEU A 137 -5.93 -4.74 21.16
CA LEU A 137 -5.80 -5.16 22.56
C LEU A 137 -6.72 -6.36 22.84
N LEU A 138 -7.95 -6.33 22.34
CA LEU A 138 -8.90 -7.44 22.47
C LEU A 138 -8.47 -8.67 21.67
N LEU A 139 -8.03 -8.46 20.43
CA LEU A 139 -7.59 -9.53 19.55
C LEU A 139 -6.61 -9.00 18.50
N PRO A 140 -5.41 -9.59 18.34
CA PRO A 140 -4.43 -9.12 17.38
C PRO A 140 -4.99 -9.15 15.96
N GLY A 141 -4.63 -8.15 15.16
CA GLY A 141 -5.09 -8.01 13.78
C GLY A 141 -6.45 -7.31 13.62
N LEU A 142 -7.28 -7.19 14.67
CA LEU A 142 -8.55 -6.44 14.59
C LEU A 142 -8.35 -4.92 14.48
N GLY A 143 -7.29 -4.35 15.04
CA GLY A 143 -6.99 -2.94 14.82
C GLY A 143 -6.48 -2.69 13.39
N ASP A 144 -5.69 -3.64 12.87
CA ASP A 144 -4.98 -3.50 11.59
C ASP A 144 -5.94 -3.34 10.40
N TYR A 145 -7.09 -4.01 10.39
CA TYR A 145 -8.08 -3.85 9.29
C TYR A 145 -8.67 -2.43 9.22
N LYS A 146 -8.67 -1.70 10.33
CA LYS A 146 -9.17 -0.32 10.35
C LYS A 146 -8.10 0.68 9.94
N VAL A 147 -6.84 0.44 10.26
CA VAL A 147 -5.76 1.42 10.03
C VAL A 147 -4.97 1.18 8.75
N ARG A 148 -5.20 0.07 8.03
CA ARG A 148 -4.51 -0.30 6.79
C ARG A 148 -5.47 -0.61 5.65
N GLU A 149 -5.00 -0.35 4.43
CA GLU A 149 -5.66 -0.81 3.21
C GLU A 149 -5.23 -2.26 2.91
N GLY A 150 -6.16 -3.20 2.95
CA GLY A 150 -5.89 -4.59 2.57
C GLY A 150 -6.72 -5.61 3.35
N LYS A 151 -6.61 -6.85 2.93
CA LYS A 151 -7.26 -8.00 3.55
C LYS A 151 -6.22 -8.93 4.17
N GLY A 152 -6.65 -9.79 5.09
CA GLY A 152 -5.82 -10.87 5.64
C GLY A 152 -5.17 -10.58 7.00
N TYR A 153 -5.36 -9.41 7.61
CA TYR A 153 -4.82 -9.12 8.94
C TYR A 153 -5.42 -10.00 10.06
N TRP A 154 -6.58 -10.63 9.82
CA TRP A 154 -7.17 -11.61 10.72
C TRP A 154 -6.25 -12.81 10.99
N ALA A 155 -5.36 -13.15 10.06
CA ALA A 155 -4.43 -14.26 10.20
C ALA A 155 -3.46 -14.06 11.38
N ILE A 156 -3.12 -12.80 11.70
CA ILE A 156 -2.29 -12.45 12.86
C ILE A 156 -2.99 -12.87 14.15
N GLY A 157 -4.28 -12.56 14.28
CA GLY A 157 -5.12 -12.97 15.40
C GLY A 157 -5.24 -14.49 15.52
N ALA A 158 -5.49 -15.16 14.40
CA ALA A 158 -5.59 -16.62 14.37
C ALA A 158 -4.29 -17.29 14.86
N VAL A 159 -3.13 -16.82 14.41
CA VAL A 159 -1.82 -17.33 14.85
C VAL A 159 -1.60 -17.05 16.33
N ALA A 160 -1.79 -15.81 16.79
CA ALA A 160 -1.54 -15.44 18.18
C ALA A 160 -2.43 -16.22 19.16
N VAL A 161 -3.73 -16.31 18.88
CA VAL A 161 -4.68 -17.06 19.69
C VAL A 161 -4.39 -18.57 19.64
N GLY A 162 -4.07 -19.11 18.45
CA GLY A 162 -3.70 -20.52 18.31
C GLY A 162 -2.46 -20.89 19.13
N MET A 163 -1.43 -20.04 19.11
CA MET A 163 -0.23 -20.22 19.92
C MET A 163 -0.52 -20.14 21.42
N MET A 164 -1.35 -19.16 21.84
CA MET A 164 -1.73 -19.01 23.24
C MET A 164 -2.52 -20.21 23.75
N GLY A 165 -3.54 -20.65 23.01
CA GLY A 165 -4.36 -21.82 23.33
C GLY A 165 -3.54 -23.11 23.40
N THR A 166 -2.66 -23.33 22.40
CA THR A 166 -1.74 -24.48 22.40
C THR A 166 -0.77 -24.43 23.58
N GLY A 167 -0.26 -23.25 23.91
CA GLY A 167 0.55 -23.06 25.11
C GLY A 167 -0.20 -23.49 26.39
N ILE A 168 -1.43 -23.02 26.58
CA ILE A 168 -2.27 -23.39 27.73
C ILE A 168 -2.49 -24.91 27.78
N ALA A 169 -2.74 -25.57 26.64
CA ALA A 169 -2.86 -27.02 26.59
C ALA A 169 -1.57 -27.72 27.05
N PHE A 170 -0.40 -27.25 26.63
CA PHE A 170 0.88 -27.75 27.15
C PHE A 170 1.04 -27.51 28.65
N LYS A 171 0.54 -26.40 29.20
CA LYS A 171 0.58 -26.14 30.64
C LYS A 171 -0.27 -27.13 31.42
N ILE A 172 -1.48 -27.42 30.93
CA ILE A 172 -2.37 -28.43 31.52
C ILE A 172 -1.70 -29.81 31.48
N GLY A 173 -1.15 -30.19 30.32
CA GLY A 173 -0.39 -31.43 30.17
C GLY A 173 0.79 -31.53 31.14
N ALA A 174 1.59 -30.46 31.24
CA ALA A 174 2.76 -30.41 32.11
C ALA A 174 2.36 -30.61 33.58
N ASN A 175 1.27 -29.98 34.02
CA ASN A 175 0.76 -30.14 35.36
C ASN A 175 0.27 -31.58 35.62
N LYS A 176 -0.40 -32.23 34.64
CA LYS A 176 -0.81 -33.64 34.75
C LYS A 176 0.40 -34.57 34.86
N LYS A 177 1.40 -34.41 34.00
CA LYS A 177 2.63 -35.21 34.02
C LYS A 177 3.43 -35.00 35.30
N TYR A 178 3.46 -33.78 35.82
CA TYR A 178 4.09 -33.49 37.09
C TYR A 178 3.38 -34.16 38.29
N LYS A 179 2.05 -34.24 38.28
CA LYS A 179 1.31 -35.03 39.28
C LYS A 179 1.64 -36.52 39.19
N GLN A 180 1.74 -37.06 37.97
CA GLN A 180 2.14 -38.46 37.75
C GLN A 180 3.55 -38.74 38.25
N TYR A 181 4.51 -37.84 37.97
CA TYR A 181 5.87 -37.91 38.51
C TYR A 181 5.89 -38.05 40.04
N LYS A 182 5.05 -37.28 40.76
CA LYS A 182 4.95 -37.36 42.22
C LYS A 182 4.33 -38.66 42.75
N ALA A 183 3.57 -39.37 41.91
CA ALA A 183 2.87 -40.60 42.27
C ALA A 183 3.59 -41.86 41.74
N SER A 184 4.68 -41.72 40.99
CA SER A 184 5.41 -42.84 40.42
C SER A 184 6.31 -43.50 41.47
N GLU A 185 6.25 -44.84 41.52
CA GLU A 185 7.06 -45.66 42.44
C GLU A 185 8.32 -46.22 41.76
N THR A 186 8.31 -46.34 40.42
CA THR A 186 9.47 -46.83 39.66
C THR A 186 10.36 -45.69 39.18
N LEU A 187 11.68 -45.88 39.22
CA LEU A 187 12.65 -44.88 38.77
C LEU A 187 12.45 -44.48 37.30
N THR A 188 12.10 -45.45 36.45
CA THR A 188 11.82 -45.24 35.03
C THR A 188 10.63 -44.30 34.83
N ASP A 189 9.51 -44.53 35.55
CA ASP A 189 8.32 -43.68 35.44
C ASP A 189 8.54 -42.29 36.01
N VAL A 190 9.29 -42.19 37.11
CA VAL A 190 9.72 -40.91 37.69
C VAL A 190 10.46 -40.09 36.63
N GLN A 191 11.49 -40.67 35.99
CA GLN A 191 12.31 -39.96 35.00
C GLN A 191 11.52 -39.58 33.75
N ASN A 192 10.68 -40.49 33.25
CA ASN A 192 9.85 -40.25 32.07
C ASN A 192 8.82 -39.14 32.30
N ASN A 193 8.09 -39.21 33.42
CA ASN A 193 7.07 -38.21 33.75
C ASN A 193 7.69 -36.85 34.06
N TYR A 194 8.83 -36.80 34.75
CA TYR A 194 9.56 -35.57 35.01
C TYR A 194 10.04 -34.89 33.71
N THR A 195 10.66 -35.67 32.82
CA THR A 195 11.18 -35.16 31.54
C THR A 195 10.04 -34.66 30.64
N ALA A 196 8.94 -35.42 30.55
CA ALA A 196 7.75 -35.01 29.81
C ALA A 196 7.13 -33.72 30.36
N ALA A 197 6.99 -33.61 31.69
CA ALA A 197 6.47 -32.41 32.34
C ALA A 197 7.34 -31.17 32.03
N ASN A 198 8.66 -31.31 32.07
CA ASN A 198 9.58 -30.21 31.78
C ASN A 198 9.56 -29.80 30.31
N ASN A 199 9.51 -30.76 29.38
CA ASN A 199 9.39 -30.47 27.96
C ASN A 199 8.09 -29.72 27.63
N GLN A 200 6.96 -30.17 28.18
CA GLN A 200 5.67 -29.49 27.99
C GLN A 200 5.65 -28.10 28.65
N ARG A 201 6.23 -27.95 29.85
CA ARG A 201 6.36 -26.64 30.50
C ARG A 201 7.20 -25.67 29.68
N ARG A 202 8.29 -26.14 29.07
CA ARG A 202 9.13 -25.34 28.18
C ARG A 202 8.36 -24.88 26.94
N ASN A 203 7.62 -25.79 26.29
CA ASN A 203 6.79 -25.45 25.13
C ASN A 203 5.69 -24.44 25.47
N TYR A 204 5.02 -24.60 26.63
CA TYR A 204 4.09 -23.60 27.15
C TYR A 204 4.74 -22.21 27.24
N ILE A 205 5.92 -22.11 27.85
CA ILE A 205 6.62 -20.83 28.03
C ILE A 205 6.97 -20.21 26.67
N TYR A 206 7.51 -20.99 25.73
CA TYR A 206 7.89 -20.48 24.42
C TYR A 206 6.69 -20.00 23.61
N LEU A 207 5.63 -20.80 23.53
CA LEU A 207 4.44 -20.45 22.75
C LEU A 207 3.70 -19.25 23.33
N THR A 208 3.51 -19.19 24.66
CA THR A 208 2.80 -18.06 25.28
C THR A 208 3.59 -16.77 25.23
N ARG A 209 4.93 -16.81 25.38
CA ARG A 209 5.78 -15.63 25.21
C ARG A 209 5.80 -15.13 23.77
N ALA A 210 5.90 -16.04 22.80
CA ALA A 210 5.85 -15.66 21.40
C ALA A 210 4.48 -15.09 21.01
N ALA A 211 3.38 -15.69 21.49
CA ALA A 211 2.03 -15.15 21.33
C ALA A 211 1.90 -13.74 21.93
N ALA A 212 2.40 -13.53 23.16
CA ALA A 212 2.39 -12.22 23.80
C ALA A 212 3.23 -11.18 23.03
N ALA A 213 4.38 -11.58 22.48
CA ALA A 213 5.20 -10.69 21.65
C ALA A 213 4.49 -10.28 20.36
N ILE A 214 3.81 -11.21 19.68
CA ILE A 214 2.98 -10.91 18.50
C ILE A 214 1.87 -9.92 18.89
N TRP A 215 1.19 -10.18 20.01
CA TRP A 215 0.08 -9.35 20.50
C TRP A 215 0.52 -7.90 20.77
N LEU A 216 1.61 -7.73 21.53
CA LEU A 216 2.15 -6.40 21.86
C LEU A 216 2.65 -5.67 20.60
N THR A 217 3.28 -6.39 19.68
CA THR A 217 3.75 -5.82 18.41
C THR A 217 2.58 -5.32 17.57
N ASP A 218 1.50 -6.09 17.47
CA ASP A 218 0.29 -5.70 16.73
C ASP A 218 -0.33 -4.42 17.29
N ILE A 219 -0.53 -4.36 18.62
CA ILE A 219 -1.05 -3.17 19.32
C ILE A 219 -0.18 -1.94 19.01
N ALA A 220 1.14 -2.07 19.15
CA ALA A 220 2.07 -0.98 18.91
C ALA A 220 2.04 -0.51 17.45
N LEU A 221 2.03 -1.43 16.49
CA LEU A 221 1.98 -1.10 15.06
C LEU A 221 0.67 -0.40 14.68
N VAL A 222 -0.47 -0.84 15.23
CA VAL A 222 -1.76 -0.19 15.01
C VAL A 222 -1.77 1.21 15.60
N ALA A 223 -1.26 1.41 16.81
CA ALA A 223 -1.15 2.73 17.42
C ALA A 223 -0.26 3.69 16.59
N ILE A 224 0.93 3.23 16.18
CA ILE A 224 1.86 4.01 15.36
C ILE A 224 1.25 4.36 13.99
N ARG A 225 0.59 3.40 13.34
CA ARG A 225 -0.06 3.68 12.04
C ARG A 225 -1.27 4.58 12.19
N GLY A 226 -2.09 4.34 13.20
CA GLY A 226 -3.27 5.15 13.50
C GLY A 226 -2.92 6.61 13.78
N THR A 227 -1.84 6.88 14.52
CA THR A 227 -1.34 8.25 14.73
C THR A 227 -0.86 8.89 13.43
N ARG A 228 -0.14 8.16 12.57
CA ARG A 228 0.25 8.64 11.23
C ARG A 228 -0.95 8.95 10.34
N ASN A 229 -1.97 8.08 10.34
CA ASN A 229 -3.21 8.31 9.61
C ASN A 229 -3.89 9.60 10.08
N GLN A 230 -4.01 9.81 11.39
CA GLN A 230 -4.56 11.05 11.94
C GLN A 230 -3.78 12.30 11.51
N GLN A 231 -2.45 12.24 11.46
CA GLN A 231 -1.63 13.35 10.95
C GLN A 231 -1.91 13.65 9.47
N ILE A 232 -2.00 12.62 8.63
CA ILE A 232 -2.34 12.75 7.21
C ILE A 232 -3.75 13.35 7.05
N GLN A 233 -4.72 12.85 7.80
CA GLN A 233 -6.11 13.33 7.77
C GLN A 233 -6.20 14.80 8.19
N ARG A 234 -5.45 15.22 9.21
CA ARG A 234 -5.37 16.63 9.61
C ARG A 234 -4.85 17.51 8.46
N LYS A 235 -3.79 17.09 7.77
CA LYS A 235 -3.23 17.80 6.60
C LYS A 235 -4.22 17.89 5.43
N ILE A 236 -4.92 16.79 5.13
CA ILE A 236 -5.94 16.76 4.07
C ILE A 236 -7.10 17.69 4.43
N ARG A 237 -7.61 17.58 5.67
CA ARG A 237 -8.70 18.44 6.15
C ARG A 237 -8.29 19.91 6.13
N SER A 238 -7.12 20.27 6.65
CA SER A 238 -6.64 21.66 6.64
C SER A 238 -6.50 22.24 5.23
N LYS A 239 -6.07 21.43 4.26
CA LYS A 239 -6.00 21.82 2.84
C LYS A 239 -7.37 22.03 2.23
N ARG A 240 -8.38 21.23 2.61
CA ARG A 240 -9.76 21.38 2.13
C ARG A 240 -10.45 22.58 2.77
N THR A 241 -10.29 22.76 4.07
CA THR A 241 -10.88 23.85 4.85
C THR A 241 -10.03 25.12 4.84
N GLN A 242 -9.11 25.28 3.88
CA GLN A 242 -8.21 26.44 3.84
C GLN A 242 -9.05 27.70 3.56
N THR A 243 -9.40 28.39 4.62
CA THR A 243 -9.83 29.79 4.62
C THR A 243 -8.58 30.65 4.62
N GLY A 244 -8.44 31.53 3.65
CA GLY A 244 -7.25 32.37 3.52
C GLY A 244 -7.58 33.76 3.00
N PHE A 245 -6.83 34.74 3.48
CA PHE A 245 -6.79 36.06 2.86
C PHE A 245 -5.87 35.99 1.64
N GLN A 246 -6.37 36.39 0.48
CA GLN A 246 -5.59 36.56 -0.74
C GLN A 246 -5.53 38.04 -1.09
N PHE A 247 -4.34 38.51 -1.45
CA PHE A 247 -4.16 39.83 -2.01
C PHE A 247 -4.29 39.71 -3.53
N HIS A 248 -5.25 40.41 -4.11
CA HIS A 248 -5.45 40.47 -5.55
C HIS A 248 -5.03 41.85 -6.06
N TYR A 249 -4.16 41.89 -7.05
CA TYR A 249 -3.82 43.13 -7.75
C TYR A 249 -4.61 43.17 -9.05
N ASP A 250 -5.48 44.16 -9.20
CA ASP A 250 -6.20 44.40 -10.44
C ASP A 250 -5.38 45.34 -11.33
N PRO A 251 -4.84 44.86 -12.47
CA PRO A 251 -4.00 45.68 -13.34
C PRO A 251 -4.79 46.74 -14.13
N VAL A 252 -6.12 46.60 -14.27
CA VAL A 252 -6.98 47.54 -14.98
C VAL A 252 -7.30 48.74 -14.10
N PHE A 253 -7.60 48.49 -12.82
CA PHE A 253 -7.91 49.53 -11.84
C PHE A 253 -6.72 49.95 -10.96
N GLN A 254 -5.55 49.34 -11.16
CA GLN A 254 -4.33 49.55 -10.37
C GLN A 254 -4.57 49.49 -8.84
N SER A 255 -5.47 48.60 -8.42
CA SER A 255 -5.90 48.51 -7.03
C SER A 255 -5.52 47.17 -6.42
N THR A 256 -5.11 47.18 -5.16
CA THR A 256 -4.93 45.97 -4.37
C THR A 256 -6.19 45.73 -3.55
N SER A 257 -6.83 44.59 -3.73
CA SER A 257 -7.95 44.15 -2.91
C SER A 257 -7.51 43.00 -2.01
N ILE A 258 -8.10 42.94 -0.81
CA ILE A 258 -7.95 41.82 0.12
C ILE A 258 -9.23 41.00 0.02
N GLY A 259 -9.14 39.83 -0.59
CA GLY A 259 -10.24 38.87 -0.66
C GLY A 259 -10.13 37.84 0.45
N PHE A 260 -11.24 37.51 1.11
CA PHE A 260 -11.34 36.34 1.96
C PHE A 260 -11.89 35.18 1.12
N GLN A 261 -11.06 34.17 0.83
CA GLN A 261 -11.51 32.97 0.14
C GLN A 261 -11.92 31.92 1.17
N TYR A 262 -13.21 31.58 1.18
CA TYR A 262 -13.75 30.43 1.88
C TYR A 262 -14.05 29.33 0.86
N LYS A 263 -13.41 28.17 0.98
CA LYS A 263 -13.64 27.01 0.11
C LYS A 263 -14.36 25.94 0.94
N PHE A 264 -15.62 25.66 0.59
CA PHE A 264 -16.41 24.53 1.11
C PHE A 264 -16.03 23.26 0.36
#